data_AF-A0A225E0F6-F1
#
_entry.id   AF-A0A225E0F6-F1
#
_cell.length_a   1.000
_cell.length_b   1.000
_cell.length_c   1.000
_cell.angle_alpha   90.00
_cell.angle_beta   90.00
_cell.angle_gamma   90.00
#
_symmetry.space_group_name_H-M   'P 1'
#
loop_
_entity.id
_entity.type
_entity.pdbx_description
1 polymer ?
#
loop_
_entity_poly.entity_id
_entity_poly.type
_entity_poly.pdbx_seq_one_letter_code
_entity_poly.pdbx_strand_id
1 'polypeptide(L)' 'MTNHIEFVQDWFAEVESTPGRLRQVAFRRGEKLFAMVRPVVTNQGQAPSANLKLADGTTALHIPLSRFSITGNLAWGA' A
#
# COMPACT_ATOMS: atom_id res chain seq x y z
N MET A 1 10.29 4.15 -6.02
CA MET A 1 9.63 5.35 -6.55
C MET A 1 8.34 5.58 -5.79
N THR A 2 7.93 6.84 -5.61
CA THR A 2 6.63 7.18 -5.04
C THR A 2 5.60 7.14 -6.15
N ASN A 3 4.53 6.38 -5.95
CA ASN A 3 3.43 6.25 -6.90
C ASN A 3 2.21 6.97 -6.37
N HIS A 4 1.32 7.37 -7.27
CA HIS A 4 -0.03 7.75 -6.88
C HIS A 4 -0.90 6.50 -6.89
N ILE A 5 -1.61 6.25 -5.80
CA ILE A 5 -2.49 5.09 -5.63
C ILE A 5 -3.93 5.56 -5.39
N GLU A 6 -4.88 4.73 -5.78
CA GLU A 6 -6.30 4.96 -5.50
C GLU A 6 -6.89 3.69 -4.87
N PHE A 7 -7.52 3.82 -3.71
CA PHE A 7 -8.21 2.69 -3.09
C PHE A 7 -9.50 2.39 -3.83
N VAL A 8 -9.72 1.13 -4.22
CA VAL A 8 -10.88 0.75 -5.04
C VAL A 8 -12.08 0.31 -4.21
N GLN A 9 -11.91 0.14 -2.88
CA GLN A 9 -12.92 -0.32 -1.93
C GLN A 9 -12.66 0.28 -0.54
N ASP A 10 -13.71 0.40 0.28
CA ASP A 10 -13.60 0.74 1.70
C ASP A 10 -12.94 -0.41 2.48
N TRP A 11 -11.97 -0.08 3.34
CA TRP A 11 -11.20 -1.10 4.06
C TRP A 11 -10.54 -0.52 5.33
N PHE A 12 -10.18 -1.40 6.27
CA PHE A 12 -9.35 -1.04 7.44
C PHE A 12 -7.99 -1.71 7.32
N ALA A 13 -6.93 -0.92 7.30
CA ALA A 13 -5.56 -1.44 7.27
C ALA A 13 -4.83 -1.15 8.56
N GLU A 14 -3.92 -2.05 8.88
CA GLU A 14 -2.95 -1.83 9.95
C GLU A 14 -1.87 -0.88 9.46
N VAL A 15 -1.63 0.17 10.23
CA VAL A 15 -0.67 1.22 9.94
C VAL A 15 0.31 1.34 11.09
N GLU A 16 1.60 1.33 10.76
CA GLU A 16 2.69 1.58 11.68
C GLU A 16 3.18 3.03 11.53
N SER A 17 3.07 3.82 12.61
CA SER A 17 3.59 5.20 12.63
C SER A 17 4.98 5.30 13.26
N THR A 18 5.32 4.36 14.14
CA THR A 18 6.64 4.16 14.73
C THR A 18 6.84 2.65 14.90
N PRO A 19 8.08 2.13 14.83
CA PRO A 19 8.33 0.69 14.95
C PRO A 19 7.62 0.06 16.16
N GLY A 20 6.80 -0.97 15.92
CA GLY A 20 6.02 -1.68 16.92
C GLY A 20 4.72 -1.00 17.37
N ARG A 21 4.41 0.20 16.87
CA ARG A 21 3.15 0.91 17.20
C ARG A 21 2.16 0.83 16.04
N LEU A 22 1.30 -0.17 16.12
CA LEU A 22 0.28 -0.48 15.13
C LEU A 22 -1.05 0.19 15.51
N ARG A 23 -1.76 0.69 14.52
CA ARG A 23 -3.13 1.19 14.64
C ARG A 23 -3.94 0.80 13.41
N GLN A 24 -5.24 0.59 13.58
CA GLN A 24 -6.14 0.46 12.44
C GLN A 24 -6.55 1.83 11.91
N VAL A 25 -6.48 2.00 10.60
CA VAL A 25 -6.92 3.20 9.88
C VAL A 25 -7.90 2.79 8.79
N ALA A 26 -9.00 3.53 8.68
CA ALA A 26 -9.96 3.36 7.60
C ALA A 26 -9.44 4.07 6.35
N PHE A 27 -9.40 3.34 5.23
CA PHE A 27 -9.17 3.88 3.90
C PHE A 27 -10.48 3.81 3.11
N ARG A 28 -10.80 4.88 2.39
CA ARG A 28 -12.08 4.99 1.67
C ARG A 28 -11.90 4.71 0.19
N ARG A 29 -12.91 4.12 -0.44
CA ARG A 29 -12.97 3.99 -1.89
C ARG A 29 -12.84 5.37 -2.56
N GLY A 30 -12.00 5.44 -3.59
CA GLY A 30 -11.70 6.66 -4.35
C GLY A 30 -10.67 7.57 -3.67
N GLU A 31 -10.22 7.24 -2.46
CA GLU A 31 -9.15 7.98 -1.79
C GLU A 31 -7.84 7.81 -2.55
N LYS A 32 -7.20 8.94 -2.83
CA LYS A 32 -6.02 9.08 -3.67
C LYS A 32 -4.84 9.57 -2.85
N LEU A 33 -3.76 8.80 -2.82
CA LEU A 33 -2.59 9.09 -1.99
C LEU A 33 -1.29 8.90 -2.77
N PHE A 34 -0.24 9.59 -2.34
CA PHE A 34 1.12 9.24 -2.72
C PHE A 34 1.68 8.19 -1.77
N ALA A 35 2.12 7.07 -2.33
CA ALA A 35 2.70 5.97 -1.58
C ALA A 35 3.88 5.34 -2.33
N MET A 36 4.94 5.02 -1.60
CA MET A 36 5.93 4.06 -2.08
C MET A 36 5.38 2.65 -1.85
N VAL A 37 5.15 1.92 -2.94
CA VAL A 37 4.62 0.56 -2.93
C VAL A 37 5.78 -0.42 -2.83
N ARG A 38 5.77 -1.27 -1.79
CA ARG A 38 6.77 -2.32 -1.58
C ARG A 38 6.08 -3.69 -1.56
N PRO A 39 6.15 -4.46 -2.67
CA PRO A 39 5.55 -5.80 -2.71
C PRO A 39 6.08 -6.70 -1.60
N VAL A 40 5.19 -7.45 -0.95
CA VAL A 40 5.54 -8.47 0.03
C VAL A 40 5.51 -9.81 -0.69
N VAL A 41 6.70 -10.32 -1.01
CA VAL A 41 6.86 -11.58 -1.77
C VAL A 41 6.75 -12.77 -0.82
N THR A 42 5.94 -13.76 -1.19
CA THR A 42 5.79 -15.02 -0.45
C THR A 42 6.88 -16.01 -0.86
N ASN A 43 7.02 -17.10 -0.11
CA ASN A 43 7.95 -18.19 -0.43
C ASN A 43 7.71 -18.84 -1.82
N GLN A 44 6.54 -18.60 -2.43
CA GLN A 44 6.20 -19.05 -3.78
C GLN A 44 6.55 -18.03 -4.87
N GLY A 45 7.24 -16.92 -4.52
CA GLY A 45 7.60 -15.86 -5.45
C GLY A 45 6.45 -14.93 -5.85
N GLN A 46 5.26 -15.13 -5.29
CA GLN A 46 4.09 -14.29 -5.56
C GLN A 46 4.04 -13.10 -4.62
N ALA A 47 3.53 -11.96 -5.08
CA ALA A 47 3.30 -10.78 -4.26
C ALA A 47 1.79 -10.49 -4.13
N PRO A 48 1.05 -11.17 -3.25
CA PRO A 48 -0.38 -10.94 -3.08
C PRO A 48 -0.71 -9.61 -2.38
N SER A 49 0.28 -9.00 -1.73
CA SER A 49 0.14 -7.76 -0.96
C SER A 49 1.36 -6.86 -1.08
N ALA A 50 1.22 -5.61 -0.62
CA ALA A 50 2.31 -4.64 -0.54
C ALA A 50 2.24 -3.83 0.76
N ASN A 51 3.40 -3.41 1.24
CA ASN A 51 3.50 -2.35 2.24
C ASN A 51 3.50 -0.99 1.53
N LEU A 52 2.68 -0.07 2.01
CA LEU A 52 2.52 1.27 1.45
C LEU A 52 3.13 2.28 2.41
N LYS A 53 4.30 2.82 2.06
CA LYS A 53 4.88 3.92 2.83
C LYS A 53 4.26 5.23 2.35
N LEU A 54 3.44 5.85 3.20
CA LEU A 54 2.71 7.08 2.90
C LEU A 54 3.60 8.31 3.09
N ALA A 55 3.18 9.44 2.51
CA ALA A 55 3.92 10.70 2.55
C ALA A 55 4.06 11.28 3.98
N ASP A 56 3.13 10.95 4.89
CA ASP A 56 3.16 11.37 6.30
C ASP A 56 4.16 10.56 7.15
N GLY A 57 4.88 9.61 6.53
CA GLY A 57 5.87 8.77 7.19
C GLY A 57 5.31 7.45 7.74
N THR A 58 3.99 7.29 7.78
CA THR A 58 3.36 6.04 8.22
C THR A 58 3.47 4.95 7.15
N THR A 59 3.40 3.69 7.59
CA THR A 59 3.43 2.54 6.69
C THR A 59 2.19 1.69 6.89
N ALA A 60 1.35 1.58 5.86
CA ALA A 60 0.25 0.61 5.85
C ALA A 60 0.80 -0.77 5.47
N LEU A 61 0.54 -1.78 6.29
CA LEU A 61 1.17 -3.09 6.19
C LEU A 61 0.25 -4.10 5.49
N HIS A 62 0.86 -4.99 4.69
CA HIS A 62 0.21 -6.16 4.09
C HIS A 62 -1.09 -5.83 3.32
N ILE A 63 -1.11 -4.74 2.59
CA ILE A 63 -2.27 -4.30 1.82
C ILE A 63 -2.44 -5.21 0.60
N PRO A 64 -3.56 -5.95 0.45
CA PRO A 64 -3.76 -6.78 -0.73
C PRO A 64 -3.73 -5.93 -1.99
N LEU A 65 -3.05 -6.39 -3.04
CA LEU A 65 -2.93 -5.62 -4.29
C LEU A 65 -4.30 -5.37 -4.95
N SER A 66 -5.31 -6.19 -4.65
CA SER A 66 -6.69 -5.99 -5.11
C SER A 66 -7.42 -4.80 -4.45
N ARG A 67 -6.84 -4.18 -3.42
CA ARG A 67 -7.46 -3.06 -2.67
C ARG A 67 -7.12 -1.69 -3.23
N PHE A 68 -6.12 -1.57 -4.09
CA PHE A 68 -5.74 -0.30 -4.68
C PHE A 68 -5.27 -0.45 -6.13
N SER A 69 -5.43 0.59 -6.92
CA SER A 69 -4.80 0.73 -8.23
C SER A 69 -3.59 1.66 -8.13
N ILE A 70 -2.59 1.43 -8.98
CA ILE A 70 -1.44 2.33 -9.11
C ILE A 70 -1.68 3.18 -10.36
N THR A 71 -1.79 4.49 -10.18
CA THR A 71 -1.98 5.46 -11.26
C THR A 71 -0.69 6.26 -11.43
N GLY A 72 0.18 5.83 -12.33
CA GLY A 72 1.50 6.42 -12.54
C GLY A 72 2.37 5.45 -13.33
N ASN A 73 3.27 5.98 -14.16
CA ASN A 73 4.00 5.23 -15.20
C ASN A 73 4.71 3.99 -14.62
N LEU A 74 4.09 2.83 -14.78
CA LEU A 74 4.59 1.53 -14.35
C LEU A 74 5.64 1.05 -15.36
N ALA A 75 6.87 1.53 -15.25
CA ALA A 75 8.01 0.78 -15.78
C ALA A 75 8.31 -0.35 -14.79
N TRP A 76 7.57 -1.46 -14.89
CA TRP A 76 8.09 -2.73 -14.40
C TRP A 76 9.21 -3.11 -15.36
N GLY A 77 10.46 -3.03 -14.87
CA GLY A 77 11.62 -3.50 -15.61
C GLY A 77 11.41 -4.96 -16.03
N ALA A 78 11.85 -5.24 -17.25
CA ALA A 78 11.81 -6.51 -17.97
C ALA A 78 12.28 -7.72 -17.16
#